data_AF-A0A7V9ULJ6-F1
#
_entry.id   AF-A0A7V9ULJ6-F1
#
_cell.length_a   1.000
_cell.length_b   1.000
_cell.length_c   1.000
_cell.angle_alpha   90.00
_cell.angle_beta   90.00
_cell.angle_gamma   90.00
#
_symmetry.space_group_name_H-M   'P 1'
#
loop_
_entity.id
_entity.type
_entity.pdbx_description
1 polymer ?
#
loop_
_entity_poly.entity_id
_entity_poly.type
_entity_poly.pdbx_seq_one_letter_code
_entity_poly.pdbx_strand_id
1 'polypeptide(L)' 'MVQKIVAKWGGFTGVGDVSPHDLRRTAITRALDSGLTYRQVQMMSKHKDPKTVMRYDHGRENLDQNAVNFLEYEET' A
#
# COMPACT_ATOMS: atom_id res chain seq x y z
N MET A 1 5.78 -18.30 -15.96
CA MET A 1 4.32 -18.56 -15.95
C MET A 1 3.55 -17.29 -15.61
N VAL A 2 3.64 -16.76 -14.38
CA VAL A 2 2.96 -15.51 -13.98
C VAL A 2 3.56 -14.25 -14.64
N GLN A 3 4.88 -14.14 -14.76
CA GLN A 3 5.52 -13.02 -15.47
C GLN A 3 4.99 -12.82 -16.89
N LYS A 4 4.85 -13.90 -17.67
CA LYS A 4 4.35 -13.83 -19.06
C LYS A 4 2.90 -13.35 -19.13
N ILE A 5 2.07 -13.72 -18.16
CA ILE A 5 0.68 -13.26 -18.06
C ILE A 5 0.67 -11.75 -17.82
N VAL A 6 1.41 -11.29 -16.81
CA VAL A 6 1.47 -9.87 -16.46
C VAL A 6 2.03 -9.04 -17.62
N ALA A 7 3.13 -9.48 -18.25
CA ALA A 7 3.71 -8.80 -19.40
C ALA A 7 2.74 -8.73 -20.60
N LYS A 8 2.02 -9.82 -20.91
CA LYS A 8 1.02 -9.84 -21.98
C LYS A 8 -0.07 -8.78 -21.76
N TRP A 9 -0.61 -8.71 -20.54
CA TRP A 9 -1.65 -7.74 -20.21
C TRP A 9 -1.10 -6.31 -20.08
N GLY A 10 0.14 -6.14 -19.62
CA GLY A 10 0.86 -4.86 -19.62
C GLY A 10 0.98 -4.27 -21.02
N GLY A 11 1.38 -5.10 -21.99
CA GLY A 11 1.42 -4.71 -23.40
C GLY A 11 0.02 -4.42 -23.98
N PHE A 12 -0.98 -5.26 -23.67
CA PHE A 12 -2.35 -5.07 -24.16
C PHE A 12 -2.99 -3.77 -23.67
N THR A 13 -2.73 -3.38 -22.42
CA THR A 13 -3.33 -2.19 -21.80
C THR A 13 -2.57 -0.90 -22.11
N GLY A 14 -1.40 -0.98 -22.75
CA GLY A 14 -0.54 0.18 -22.99
C GLY A 14 0.22 0.69 -21.76
N VAL A 15 0.12 0.00 -20.62
CA VAL A 15 0.87 0.34 -19.40
C VAL A 15 2.37 0.08 -19.56
N GLY A 16 2.75 -0.81 -20.47
CA GLY A 16 4.14 -1.12 -20.81
C GLY A 16 4.69 -2.30 -20.01
N ASP A 17 6.00 -2.26 -19.74
CA ASP A 17 6.72 -3.34 -19.07
C ASP A 17 6.41 -3.36 -17.58
N VAL A 18 5.45 -4.21 -17.20
CA VAL A 18 5.09 -4.47 -15.81
C VAL A 18 5.41 -5.90 -15.42
N SER A 19 5.86 -6.06 -14.18
CA SER A 19 6.16 -7.35 -13.58
C SER A 19 5.17 -7.68 -12.45
N PRO A 20 5.07 -8.96 -12.05
CA PRO A 20 4.26 -9.36 -10.90
C PRO A 20 4.64 -8.63 -9.61
N HIS A 21 5.91 -8.21 -9.48
CA HIS A 21 6.37 -7.45 -8.33
C HIS A 21 5.78 -6.04 -8.31
N ASP A 22 5.59 -5.41 -9.47
CA ASP A 22 4.98 -4.08 -9.57
C ASP A 22 3.52 -4.13 -9.12
N LEU A 23 2.77 -5.14 -9.57
CA LEU A 23 1.40 -5.36 -9.10
C LEU A 23 1.32 -5.55 -7.58
N ARG A 24 2.30 -6.26 -7.00
CA ARG A 24 2.39 -6.42 -5.54
C ARG A 24 2.67 -5.09 -4.83
N ARG A 25 3.56 -4.24 -5.38
CA ARG A 25 3.82 -2.89 -4.83
C ARG A 25 2.55 -2.04 -4.89
N THR A 26 1.83 -2.06 -6.01
CA THR A 26 0.56 -1.35 -6.17
C THR A 26 -0.48 -1.83 -5.17
N ALA A 27 -0.62 -3.15 -4.96
CA ALA A 27 -1.57 -3.69 -3.99
C ALA A 27 -1.27 -3.24 -2.55
N ILE A 28 0.01 -3.21 -2.16
CA ILE A 28 0.43 -2.73 -0.83
C ILE A 28 0.13 -1.24 -0.67
N THR A 29 0.47 -0.43 -1.68
CA THR A 29 0.24 1.02 -1.67
C THR A 29 -1.25 1.32 -1.56
N ARG A 30 -2.08 0.69 -2.41
CA ARG A 30 -3.54 0.88 -2.38
C ARG A 30 -4.20 0.45 -1.09
N ALA A 31 -3.68 -0.60 -0.43
CA ALA A 31 -4.18 -1.02 0.88
C ALA A 31 -3.94 0.05 1.95
N LEU A 32 -2.76 0.68 1.93
CA LEU A 32 -2.45 1.80 2.83
C LEU A 32 -3.28 3.04 2.51
N ASP A 33 -3.42 3.39 1.22
CA ASP A 33 -4.24 4.52 0.77
C ASP A 33 -5.72 4.36 1.17
N SER A 34 -6.19 3.11 1.30
CA SER A 34 -7.55 2.79 1.74
C SER A 34 -7.73 2.86 3.27
N GLY A 35 -6.70 3.27 4.01
CA GLY A 35 -6.73 3.42 5.47
C GLY A 35 -6.54 2.12 6.25
N LEU A 36 -6.12 1.02 5.61
CA LEU A 36 -5.79 -0.21 6.35
C LEU A 36 -4.55 0.00 7.22
N THR A 37 -4.59 -0.59 8.41
CA THR A 37 -3.48 -0.49 9.36
C THR A 37 -2.21 -1.17 8.82
N TYR A 38 -1.04 -0.69 9.25
CA TYR A 38 0.24 -1.32 8.91
C TYR A 38 0.26 -2.82 9.23
N ARG A 39 -0.38 -3.25 10.32
CA ARG A 39 -0.47 -4.68 10.69
C ARG A 39 -1.26 -5.49 9.67
N GLN A 40 -2.42 -4.99 9.22
CA GLN A 40 -3.22 -5.66 8.19
C GLN A 40 -2.43 -5.78 6.88
N VAL A 41 -1.82 -4.69 6.44
CA VAL A 41 -1.01 -4.66 5.21
C VAL A 41 0.24 -5.53 5.33
N GLN A 42 0.87 -5.59 6.51
CA GLN A 42 2.00 -6.47 6.78
C GLN A 42 1.61 -7.95 6.71
N MET A 43 0.47 -8.34 7.29
CA MET A 43 -0.03 -9.72 7.21
C MET A 43 -0.38 -10.09 5.77
N MET A 44 -1.05 -9.19 5.03
CA MET A 44 -1.38 -9.39 3.61
C MET A 44 -0.12 -9.57 2.76
N SER A 45 0.88 -8.71 2.97
CA SER A 45 2.13 -8.74 2.21
C SER A 45 3.08 -9.84 2.69
N LYS A 46 2.95 -10.36 3.92
CA LYS A 46 3.90 -11.30 4.55
C LYS A 46 5.30 -10.70 4.75
N HIS A 47 5.40 -9.39 4.97
CA HIS A 47 6.68 -8.78 5.35
C HIS A 47 7.00 -9.09 6.82
N LYS A 48 8.24 -9.53 7.07
CA LYS A 48 8.71 -9.79 8.45
C LYS A 48 8.84 -8.50 9.27
N ASP A 49 9.35 -7.44 8.64
CA ASP A 49 9.57 -6.14 9.29
C ASP A 49 8.56 -5.10 8.77
N PRO A 50 7.77 -4.46 9.65
CA PRO A 50 6.84 -3.40 9.26
C PRO A 50 7.51 -2.22 8.55
N LYS A 51 8.80 -1.95 8.78
CA LYS A 51 9.56 -0.92 8.04
C LYS A 51 9.53 -1.15 6.53
N THR A 52 9.38 -2.39 6.08
CA THR A 52 9.27 -2.73 4.65
C THR A 52 7.93 -2.26 4.08
N VAL A 53 6.86 -2.29 4.89
CA VAL A 53 5.53 -1.78 4.50
C VAL A 53 5.53 -0.24 4.50
N MET A 54 6.17 0.38 5.49
CA MET A 54 6.23 1.85 5.61
C MET A 54 6.81 2.53 4.36
N ARG A 55 7.67 1.85 3.59
CA ARG A 55 8.23 2.38 2.33
C ARG A 55 7.18 2.67 1.26
N TYR A 56 6.01 2.05 1.36
CA TYR A 56 4.89 2.23 0.43
C TYR A 56 3.84 3.23 0.94
N ASP A 57 4.01 3.74 2.15
CA ASP A 57 3.14 4.75 2.71
C ASP A 57 3.55 6.12 2.21
N HIS A 58 2.82 6.62 1.21
CA HIS A 58 2.97 7.96 0.66
C HIS A 58 2.00 8.96 1.33
N GLY A 59 1.12 8.51 2.22
CA GLY A 59 0.12 9.32 2.92
C GLY A 59 0.60 9.85 4.27
N ARG A 60 1.90 9.81 4.57
CA ARG A 60 2.45 10.25 5.87
C ARG A 60 2.18 11.72 6.19
N GLU A 61 1.99 12.54 5.15
CA GLU A 61 1.65 13.96 5.26
C GLU A 61 0.14 14.22 5.10
N ASN A 62 -0.69 13.16 5.09
CA ASN A 62 -2.12 13.30 5.00
C ASN A 62 -2.67 13.95 6.29
N LEU A 63 -3.02 15.23 6.19
CA LEU A 63 -3.53 16.02 7.29
C LEU A 63 -4.91 15.56 7.76
N ASP A 64 -5.73 14.97 6.89
CA ASP A 64 -7.08 14.51 7.24
C ASP A 64 -7.04 13.32 8.21
N GLN A 65 -6.06 12.44 8.03
CA GLN A 65 -5.84 11.25 8.86
C GLN A 65 -4.83 11.50 9.99
N ASN A 66 -4.50 12.75 10.28
CA ASN A 66 -3.58 13.08 11.36
C ASN A 66 -4.21 12.69 12.71
N ALA A 67 -3.42 12.01 13.55
CA ALA A 67 -3.85 11.58 14.88
C ALA A 67 -4.41 12.73 15.73
N VAL A 68 -3.91 13.96 15.55
CA VAL A 68 -4.39 15.14 16.27
C VAL A 68 -5.88 15.41 16.08
N ASN A 69 -6.44 15.03 14.93
CA ASN A 69 -7.85 15.25 14.61
C ASN A 69 -8.80 14.31 15.38
N PHE A 70 -8.27 13.27 16.03
CA PHE A 70 -9.04 12.25 16.73
C PHE A 70 -8.78 12.24 18.25
N LEU A 71 -8.01 13.20 18.77
CA LEU A 71 -7.77 13.34 20.20
C LEU A 71 -8.91 14.13 20.84
N GLU A 72 -9.70 13.45 21.65
CA GLU A 72 -10.70 14.08 22.52
C GLU A 72 -10.20 14.03 23.96
N TYR A 73 -10.30 15.16 24.67
CA TYR A 73 -9.99 15.26 26.09
C TYR A 73 -11.29 15.54 26.83
N GLU A 74 -11.59 14.74 27.86
CA GLU A 74 -12.70 15.05 28.76
C GLU A 74 -12.34 16.31 29.56
N GLU A 75 -13.17 17.35 29.48
CA GLU A 75 -13.09 18.47 30.43
C GLU A 75 -13.47 17.95 31.82
N THR A 76 -12.62 18.25 32.80
CA THR A 76 -12.75 17.84 34.20
C THR A 76 -13.77 18.69 34.95
#